data_AF-A0A950IXQ3-F1
#
_entry.id   AF-A0A950IXQ3-F1
#
_cell.length_a   1.000
_cell.length_b   1.000
_cell.length_c   1.000
_cell.angle_alpha   90.00
_cell.angle_beta   90.00
_cell.angle_gamma   90.00
#
_symmetry.space_group_name_H-M   'P 1'
#
loop_
_entity.id
_entity.type
_entity.pdbx_description
1 polymer ?
#
loop_
_entity_poly.entity_id
_entity_poly.type
_entity_poly.pdbx_seq_one_letter_code
_entity_poly.pdbx_strand_id
1 'polypeptide(L)'
;MKKLRLGSGAGYSGDRIDPAVELARFGHLDYLIFECLAERTIAIAQQNKRSGMSEGYDPLLAERMQAVLPDCVRNGTKIISNMGAANPIAAAKKARETARSLGL
;
A
#
# COMPACT_ATOMS: atom_id res chain seq x y z
N MET A 1 27.92 -6.68 7.47
CA MET A 1 26.45 -6.72 7.51
C MET A 1 25.89 -6.01 6.28
N LYS A 2 24.80 -6.50 5.67
CA LYS A 2 24.13 -5.82 4.56
C LYS A 2 23.31 -4.65 5.12
N LYS A 3 23.52 -3.43 4.61
CA LYS A 3 22.76 -2.24 4.98
C LYS A 3 21.40 -2.28 4.28
N LEU A 4 20.32 -1.98 5.00
CA LEU A 4 18.97 -1.84 4.47
C LEU A 4 18.44 -0.41 4.68
N ARG A 5 17.71 0.11 3.71
CA ARG A 5 17.08 1.43 3.70
C ARG A 5 15.57 1.30 3.63
N LEU A 6 14.91 1.75 4.69
CA LEU A 6 13.45 1.67 4.86
C LEU A 6 12.87 3.09 4.85
N GLY A 7 11.73 3.28 4.20
CA GLY A 7 10.94 4.51 4.29
C GLY A 7 9.50 4.21 4.71
N SER A 8 8.88 5.13 5.44
CA SER A 8 7.46 5.04 5.80
C SER A 8 6.65 5.89 4.82
N GLY A 9 5.89 5.23 3.96
CA GLY A 9 4.95 5.87 3.04
C GLY A 9 3.62 6.25 3.70
N ALA A 10 3.31 5.67 4.88
CA ALA A 10 2.21 6.12 5.73
C ALA A 10 2.32 5.54 7.14
N GLY A 11 1.84 6.30 8.12
CA GLY A 11 1.68 5.85 9.50
C GLY A 11 0.24 5.54 9.92
N TYR A 12 -0.75 5.84 9.08
CA TYR A 12 -2.17 5.52 9.32
C TYR A 12 -2.98 5.50 8.01
N SER A 13 -4.24 5.04 8.08
CA SER A 13 -5.09 4.83 6.90
C SER A 13 -5.38 6.11 6.10
N GLY A 14 -5.54 7.25 6.77
CA GLY A 14 -5.83 8.54 6.13
C GLY A 14 -4.61 9.40 5.80
N ASP A 15 -3.41 8.83 5.89
CA ASP A 15 -2.17 9.59 5.68
C ASP A 15 -2.05 10.12 4.24
N ARG A 16 -1.31 11.23 4.09
CA ARG A 16 -1.08 11.88 2.80
C ARG A 16 -0.23 10.99 1.90
N ILE A 17 -0.50 11.03 0.59
CA ILE A 17 0.22 10.21 -0.39
C ILE A 17 1.48 10.90 -0.90
N ASP A 18 1.52 12.24 -1.00
CA ASP A 18 2.65 12.97 -1.57
C ASP A 18 4.02 12.63 -0.95
N PRO A 19 4.16 12.52 0.39
CA PRO A 19 5.44 12.15 0.98
C PRO A 19 5.92 10.75 0.55
N ALA A 20 4.99 9.81 0.33
CA ALA A 20 5.33 8.46 -0.16
C ALA A 20 5.86 8.51 -1.60
N VAL A 21 5.35 9.42 -2.42
CA VAL A 21 5.83 9.64 -3.80
C VAL A 21 7.25 10.20 -3.78
N GLU A 22 7.54 11.17 -2.91
CA GLU A 22 8.90 11.70 -2.76
C GLU A 22 9.89 10.62 -2.30
N LEU A 23 9.49 9.79 -1.33
CA LEU A 23 10.31 8.66 -0.87
C LEU A 23 10.52 7.62 -1.97
N ALA A 24 9.49 7.29 -2.75
CA ALA A 24 9.59 6.36 -3.87
C ALA A 24 10.54 6.87 -4.95
N ARG A 25 10.52 8.18 -5.24
CA ARG A 25 11.36 8.82 -6.27
C ARG A 25 12.81 9.00 -5.83
N PHE A 26 13.02 9.55 -4.63
CA PHE A 26 14.30 10.12 -4.22
C PHE A 26 14.92 9.45 -2.99
N GLY A 27 14.17 8.59 -2.29
CA GLY A 27 14.62 8.00 -1.03
C GLY A 27 15.73 6.94 -1.16
N HIS A 28 15.92 6.39 -2.36
CA HIS A 28 16.83 5.27 -2.64
C HIS A 28 16.62 4.12 -1.64
N LEU A 29 15.39 3.62 -1.57
CA LEU A 29 14.95 2.66 -0.55
C LEU A 29 15.02 1.22 -1.05
N ASP A 30 15.35 0.30 -0.16
CA ASP A 30 15.11 -1.13 -0.39
C ASP A 30 13.63 -1.44 -0.21
N TYR A 31 12.99 -0.83 0.79
CA TYR A 31 11.57 -1.03 1.09
C TYR A 31 10.85 0.29 1.41
N LEU A 32 9.65 0.43 0.86
CA LEU A 32 8.67 1.46 1.22
C LEU A 32 7.51 0.77 1.96
N ILE A 33 7.26 1.22 3.19
CA ILE A 33 6.30 0.59 4.12
C ILE A 33 5.04 1.44 4.20
N PHE A 34 3.87 0.83 4.07
CA PHE A 34 2.59 1.47 4.35
C PHE A 34 1.91 0.79 5.53
N GLU A 35 2.00 1.44 6.69
CA GLU A 35 1.27 1.09 7.90
C GLU A 35 -0.08 1.83 7.90
N CYS A 36 -1.19 1.09 7.75
CA CYS A 36 -2.51 1.65 7.53
C CYS A 36 -3.60 0.97 8.38
N LEU A 37 -3.23 0.02 9.25
CA LEU A 37 -4.19 -0.80 9.96
C LEU A 37 -4.04 -0.63 11.47
N ALA A 38 -5.18 -0.39 12.11
CA ALA A 38 -5.34 -0.39 13.56
C ALA A 38 -6.62 -1.16 13.90
N GLU A 39 -6.92 -1.31 15.19
CA GLU A 39 -8.07 -2.07 15.69
C GLU A 39 -9.40 -1.55 15.13
N ARG A 40 -9.55 -0.22 15.03
CA ARG A 40 -10.75 0.39 14.46
C ARG A 40 -10.89 0.10 12.97
N THR A 41 -9.82 0.22 12.19
CA THR A 41 -9.89 0.08 10.73
C THR A 41 -10.08 -1.37 10.32
N ILE A 42 -9.50 -2.34 11.03
CA ILE A 42 -9.77 -3.76 10.78
C ILE A 42 -11.22 -4.14 11.14
N ALA A 43 -11.79 -3.58 12.20
CA ALA A 43 -13.20 -3.80 12.55
C ALA A 43 -14.17 -3.28 11.47
N ILE A 44 -13.90 -2.06 10.96
CA ILE A 44 -14.67 -1.47 9.85
C ILE A 44 -14.52 -2.31 8.57
N ALA A 45 -13.30 -2.72 8.22
CA ALA A 45 -13.06 -3.56 7.05
C ALA A 45 -13.82 -4.90 7.13
N GLN A 46 -13.88 -5.52 8.31
CA GLN A 46 -14.66 -6.73 8.55
C GLN A 46 -16.17 -6.48 8.41
N GLN A 47 -16.68 -5.37 8.94
CA GLN A 47 -18.10 -5.00 8.80
C GLN A 47 -18.47 -4.75 7.34
N ASN A 48 -17.65 -4.01 6.60
CA ASN A 48 -17.87 -3.70 5.19
C ASN A 48 -17.83 -4.97 4.33
N LYS A 49 -16.89 -5.89 4.62
CA LYS A 49 -16.82 -7.19 3.96
C LYS A 49 -18.06 -8.04 4.22
N ARG A 50 -18.52 -8.14 5.47
CA ARG A 50 -19.72 -8.92 5.84
C ARG A 50 -21.00 -8.37 5.23
N SER A 51 -21.10 -7.06 5.05
CA SER A 51 -22.26 -6.38 4.44
C SER A 51 -22.19 -6.32 2.91
N GLY A 52 -21.10 -6.77 2.29
CA GLY A 52 -20.90 -6.69 0.84
C GLY A 52 -20.61 -5.28 0.31
N MET A 53 -20.37 -4.30 1.20
CA MET A 53 -20.04 -2.92 0.81
C MET A 53 -18.61 -2.77 0.27
N SER A 54 -17.71 -3.69 0.63
CA SER A 54 -16.37 -3.74 0.08
C SER A 54 -15.81 -5.17 0.12
N GLU A 55 -14.72 -5.39 -0.60
CA GLU A 55 -13.97 -6.66 -0.55
C GLU A 55 -13.18 -6.84 0.75
N GLY A 56 -13.10 -5.81 1.62
CA GLY A 56 -12.46 -5.88 2.93
C GLY A 56 -10.97 -5.50 2.98
N TYR A 57 -10.40 -4.93 1.91
CA TYR A 57 -9.07 -4.29 1.94
C TYR A 57 -9.18 -2.76 2.08
N ASP A 58 -8.06 -2.10 2.36
CA ASP A 58 -8.00 -0.65 2.56
C ASP A 58 -8.44 0.12 1.29
N PRO A 59 -9.37 1.09 1.39
CA PRO A 59 -9.91 1.79 0.23
C PRO A 59 -8.86 2.60 -0.55
N LEU A 60 -7.78 3.06 0.08
CA LEU A 60 -6.71 3.82 -0.57
C LEU A 60 -5.63 2.94 -1.20
N LEU A 61 -5.74 1.61 -1.11
CA LEU A 61 -4.74 0.69 -1.67
C LEU A 61 -4.44 0.99 -3.14
N ALA A 62 -5.47 1.13 -3.96
CA ALA A 62 -5.30 1.35 -5.40
C ALA A 62 -4.64 2.70 -5.68
N GLU A 63 -5.11 3.77 -5.04
CA GLU A 63 -4.58 5.12 -5.20
C GLU A 63 -3.11 5.22 -4.78
N ARG A 64 -2.76 4.62 -3.64
CA ARG A 64 -1.38 4.54 -3.14
C ARG A 64 -0.49 3.75 -4.09
N MET A 65 -0.96 2.60 -4.59
CA MET A 65 -0.20 1.81 -5.57
C MET A 65 -0.02 2.57 -6.89
N GLN A 66 -1.05 3.26 -7.38
CA GLN A 66 -0.96 4.11 -8.57
C GLN A 66 0.12 5.18 -8.41
N ALA A 67 0.19 5.79 -7.24
CA ALA A 67 1.12 6.88 -6.97
C ALA A 67 2.59 6.44 -6.89
N VAL A 68 2.88 5.27 -6.29
CA VAL A 68 4.28 4.89 -5.99
C VAL A 68 4.85 3.78 -6.85
N LEU A 69 4.04 2.89 -7.44
CA LEU A 69 4.55 1.74 -8.19
C LEU A 69 5.50 2.10 -9.34
N PRO A 70 5.23 3.13 -10.19
CA PRO A 70 6.14 3.47 -11.28
C PRO A 70 7.55 3.80 -10.81
N ASP A 71 7.65 4.60 -9.74
CA ASP A 71 8.92 5.02 -9.17
C ASP A 71 9.60 3.87 -8.39
N CYS A 72 8.82 3.08 -7.63
CA CYS A 72 9.33 1.92 -6.92
C CYS A 72 9.91 0.85 -7.87
N VAL A 73 9.22 0.53 -8.97
CA VAL A 73 9.71 -0.43 -9.96
C VAL A 73 10.99 0.08 -10.63
N ARG A 74 11.01 1.35 -11.07
CA ARG A 74 12.20 1.96 -11.66
C ARG A 74 13.41 1.91 -10.72
N ASN A 75 13.18 2.12 -9.43
CA ASN A 75 14.24 2.19 -8.43
C ASN A 75 14.56 0.83 -7.76
N GLY A 76 13.83 -0.24 -8.11
CA GLY A 76 13.98 -1.55 -7.46
C GLY A 76 13.50 -1.60 -6.00
N THR A 77 12.71 -0.62 -5.56
CA THR A 77 12.15 -0.54 -4.21
C THR A 77 10.97 -1.48 -4.07
N LYS A 78 10.94 -2.29 -3.01
CA LYS A 78 9.84 -3.20 -2.70
C LYS A 78 8.82 -2.53 -1.78
N ILE A 79 7.56 -2.89 -1.94
CA ILE A 79 6.48 -2.37 -1.10
C ILE A 79 6.09 -3.43 -0.06
N ILE A 80 5.93 -3.01 1.20
CA ILE A 80 5.35 -3.82 2.28
C ILE A 80 4.16 -3.06 2.85
N SER A 81 3.02 -3.73 3.03
CA SER A 81 1.84 -3.09 3.58
C SER A 81 0.89 -4.06 4.27
N ASN A 82 0.15 -3.56 5.26
CA ASN A 82 -0.98 -4.24 5.90
C ASN A 82 -2.36 -3.74 5.41
N MET A 83 -2.41 -2.98 4.31
CA MET A 83 -3.64 -2.56 3.62
C MET A 83 -4.51 -3.75 3.14
N GLY A 84 -4.05 -4.99 3.30
CA GLY A 84 -4.87 -6.19 3.19
C GLY A 84 -6.08 -6.24 4.12
N ALA A 85 -5.98 -5.60 5.30
CA ALA A 85 -7.05 -5.53 6.30
C ALA A 85 -7.79 -6.87 6.51
N ALA A 86 -9.09 -6.93 6.21
CA ALA A 86 -9.94 -8.12 6.35
C ALA A 86 -9.87 -9.10 5.16
N ASN A 87 -9.16 -8.75 4.09
CA ASN A 87 -9.03 -9.58 2.88
C ASN A 87 -7.71 -9.34 2.12
N PRO A 88 -6.58 -9.87 2.64
CA PRO A 88 -5.27 -9.70 2.01
C PRO A 88 -5.17 -10.32 0.60
N ILE A 89 -5.96 -11.36 0.31
CA ILE A 89 -5.99 -11.99 -1.02
C ILE A 89 -6.60 -11.06 -2.05
N ALA A 90 -7.73 -10.40 -1.73
CA ALA A 90 -8.32 -9.40 -2.62
C ALA A 90 -7.42 -8.18 -2.78
N ALA A 91 -6.75 -7.73 -1.71
CA ALA A 91 -5.76 -6.65 -1.79
C ALA A 91 -4.62 -6.98 -2.77
N ALA A 92 -4.05 -8.19 -2.69
CA ALA A 92 -3.00 -8.62 -3.60
C ALA A 92 -3.47 -8.65 -5.07
N LYS A 93 -4.71 -9.12 -5.32
CA LYS A 93 -5.32 -9.05 -6.66
C LYS A 93 -5.44 -7.62 -7.15
N LYS A 94 -5.96 -6.71 -6.32
CA LYS A 94 -6.13 -5.30 -6.65
C LYS A 94 -4.80 -4.59 -6.91
N ALA A 95 -3.77 -4.87 -6.11
CA ALA A 95 -2.42 -4.34 -6.33
C ALA A 95 -1.86 -4.81 -7.68
N ARG A 96 -2.03 -6.09 -8.03
CA ARG A 96 -1.61 -6.64 -9.32
C ARG A 96 -2.39 -6.04 -10.50
N GLU A 97 -3.69 -5.85 -10.36
CA GLU A 97 -4.51 -5.16 -11.37
C GLU A 97 -4.04 -3.73 -11.59
N THR A 98 -3.71 -3.04 -10.50
CA THR A 98 -3.19 -1.67 -10.53
C THR A 98 -1.84 -1.63 -11.25
N ALA A 99 -0.91 -2.52 -10.93
CA ALA A 99 0.37 -2.64 -11.64
C ALA A 99 0.18 -2.87 -13.15
N ARG A 100 -0.70 -3.81 -13.53
CA ARG A 100 -1.04 -4.08 -14.94
C ARG A 100 -1.60 -2.85 -15.65
N SER A 101 -2.47 -2.08 -14.98
CA SER A 101 -3.04 -0.85 -15.54
C SER A 101 -1.99 0.24 -15.83
N LEU A 102 -0.83 0.17 -15.16
CA LEU A 102 0.33 1.05 -15.37
C LEU A 102 1.34 0.50 -16.38
N GLY A 103 1.11 -0.69 -16.94
CA GLY A 103 2.06 -1.38 -17.82
C GLY A 103 3.28 -1.97 -17.09
N LEU A 104 3.15 -2.26 -15.79
CA LEU A 104 4.18 -2.86 -14.94
C LEU A 104 3.94 -4.36 -14.72
#